data_AF-A0A7L0BC23-F1
#
_entry.id   AF-A0A7L0BC23-F1
#
_cell.length_a   1.000
_cell.length_b   1.000
_cell.length_c   1.000
_cell.angle_alpha   90.00
_cell.angle_beta   90.00
_cell.angle_gamma   90.00
#
_symmetry.space_group_name_H-M   'P 1'
#
loop_
_entity.id
_entity.type
_entity.pdbx_description
1 polymer ?
#
loop_
_entity_poly.entity_id
_entity_poly.type
_entity_poly.pdbx_seq_one_letter_code
_entity_poly.pdbx_strand_id
1 'polypeptide(L)' 'ILTARLTKACPINPRQRGFIKSPGCAENLKLLQLLIRSAKKEHRPLGVVFVDLAKAFDTVS' A
#
# COMPACT_ATOMS: atom_id res chain seq x y z
N ILE A 1 2.11 -22.49 8.64
CA ILE A 1 2.27 -23.37 7.44
C ILE A 1 1.37 -22.91 6.29
N LEU A 2 0.06 -22.70 6.51
CA LEU A 2 -0.88 -22.28 5.45
C LEU A 2 -0.49 -20.98 4.75
N THR A 3 -0.20 -19.89 5.49
CA THR A 3 0.23 -18.60 4.92
C THR A 3 1.44 -18.75 4.02
N ALA A 4 2.45 -19.51 4.43
CA ALA A 4 3.67 -19.71 3.63
C ALA A 4 3.39 -20.47 2.32
N ARG A 5 2.40 -21.39 2.31
CA ARG A 5 1.95 -22.06 1.09
C ARG A 5 1.14 -21.10 0.21
N LEU A 6 0.25 -20.31 0.81
CA LEU A 6 -0.57 -19.33 0.11
C LEU A 6 0.30 -18.25 -0.56
N THR A 7 1.34 -17.75 0.10
CA THR A 7 2.28 -16.78 -0.50
C THR A 7 2.97 -17.32 -1.76
N LYS A 8 3.20 -18.64 -1.85
CA LYS A 8 3.77 -19.25 -3.06
C LYS A 8 2.76 -19.36 -4.21
N ALA A 9 1.49 -19.65 -3.88
CA ALA A 9 0.43 -19.83 -4.87
C ALA A 9 -0.24 -18.51 -5.30
N CYS A 10 -0.27 -17.51 -4.42
CA CYS A 10 -0.88 -16.21 -4.62
C CYS A 10 0.13 -15.12 -4.23
N PRO A 11 0.99 -14.68 -5.16
CA PRO A 11 1.95 -13.62 -4.91
C PRO A 11 1.21 -12.30 -4.65
N ILE A 12 1.52 -11.68 -3.52
CA ILE A 12 0.96 -10.39 -3.12
C ILE A 12 1.65 -9.28 -3.92
N ASN A 13 0.94 -8.18 -4.18
CA ASN A 13 1.52 -6.99 -4.79
C ASN A 13 2.79 -6.54 -4.01
N PRO A 14 3.94 -6.30 -4.68
CA PRO A 14 5.18 -5.89 -4.03
C PRO A 14 5.08 -4.61 -3.17
N ARG A 15 4.06 -3.77 -3.43
CA ARG A 15 3.78 -2.53 -2.70
C ARG A 15 2.82 -2.69 -1.52
N GLN A 16 2.21 -3.87 -1.33
CA GLN A 16 1.42 -4.13 -0.13
C GLN A 16 2.35 -4.13 1.09
N ARG A 17 1.99 -3.38 2.12
CA ARG A 17 2.75 -3.32 3.38
C ARG A 17 1.96 -3.85 4.58
N GLY A 18 0.64 -3.99 4.45
CA GLY A 18 -0.21 -4.58 5.48
C GLY A 18 -0.10 -6.10 5.53
N PHE A 19 -0.04 -6.65 6.74
CA PHE A 19 -0.11 -8.09 7.04
C PHE A 19 0.94 -8.98 6.34
N ILE A 20 2.10 -8.41 5.96
CA ILE A 20 3.21 -9.16 5.37
C ILE A 20 4.52 -8.97 6.14
N LYS A 21 5.45 -9.91 5.98
CA LYS A 21 6.82 -9.80 6.52
C LYS A 21 7.68 -8.89 5.63
N SER A 22 7.47 -7.59 5.74
CA SER A 22 8.17 -6.54 4.99
C SER A 22 8.52 -5.39 5.95
N PRO A 23 9.49 -4.52 5.61
CA PRO A 23 9.54 -3.18 6.18
C PRO A 23 8.14 -2.55 6.16
N GLY A 24 7.78 -1.84 7.23
CA GLY A 24 6.43 -1.33 7.44
C GLY A 24 6.01 -0.24 6.45
N CYS A 25 5.01 0.57 6.82
CA CYS A 25 4.45 1.61 5.96
C CYS A 25 5.38 2.82 5.73
N ALA A 26 6.55 2.87 6.36
CA ALA A 26 7.50 3.97 6.25
C ALA A 26 7.92 4.27 4.80
N GLU A 27 8.07 3.24 3.97
CA GLU A 27 8.40 3.42 2.55
C GLU A 27 7.26 4.13 1.79
N ASN A 28 6.01 3.73 2.03
CA ASN A 28 4.85 4.33 1.38
C ASN A 28 4.68 5.79 1.82
N LEU A 29 4.90 6.07 3.10
CA LEU A 29 4.89 7.44 3.64
C LEU A 29 6.00 8.29 3.01
N LYS A 30 7.22 7.74 2.92
CA LYS A 30 8.35 8.45 2.31
C LYS A 30 8.09 8.74 0.84
N LEU A 31 7.53 7.78 0.11
CA LEU A 31 7.19 7.93 -1.31
C LEU A 31 6.13 9.02 -1.50
N LEU A 32 5.04 9.01 -0.71
CA LEU A 32 4.03 10.06 -0.75
C LEU A 32 4.62 11.44 -0.45
N GLN A 33 5.48 11.55 0.57
CA GLN A 33 6.17 12.80 0.89
C GLN A 33 7.03 13.30 -0.28
N LEU A 34 7.74 12.41 -0.97
CA LEU A 34 8.57 12.76 -2.12
C LEU A 34 7.72 13.23 -3.32
N LEU A 35 6.59 12.56 -3.58
CA LEU A 35 5.64 12.97 -4.62
C LEU A 35 5.10 14.38 -4.36
N ILE A 36 4.67 14.66 -3.11
CA ILE A 36 4.19 15.99 -2.71
C ILE A 36 5.30 17.04 -2.88
N ARG A 37 6.54 16.73 -2.49
CA ARG A 37 7.68 17.66 -2.64
C ARG A 37 8.01 17.93 -4.11
N SER A 38 8.00 16.92 -4.97
CA SER A 38 8.22 17.08 -6.42
C SER A 38 7.12 17.93 -7.05
N ALA A 39 5.86 17.65 -6.76
CA ALA A 39 4.73 18.43 -7.27
C ALA A 39 4.81 19.91 -6.88
N LYS A 40 5.19 20.20 -5.63
CA LYS A 40 5.44 21.57 -5.16
C LYS A 40 6.59 22.24 -5.90
N LYS A 41 7.73 21.53 -6.06
CA LYS A 41 8.91 22.06 -6.76
C LYS A 41 8.61 22.39 -8.23
N GLU A 42 7.84 21.54 -8.89
CA GLU A 42 7.52 21.63 -10.31
C GLU A 42 6.26 22.47 -10.59
N HIS A 43 5.62 23.03 -9.55
CA HIS A 43 4.38 23.80 -9.65
C HIS A 43 3.26 23.06 -10.41
N ARG A 44 3.18 21.74 -10.24
CA ARG A 44 2.17 20.90 -10.90
C ARG A 44 1.13 20.38 -9.90
N PRO A 45 -0.13 20.20 -10.32
CA PRO A 45 -1.15 19.58 -9.47
C PRO A 45 -0.80 18.12 -9.18
N LEU A 46 -1.16 17.65 -7.98
CA LEU A 46 -1.05 16.26 -7.55
C LEU A 46 -2.38 15.82 -6.94
N GLY A 47 -3.02 14.83 -7.54
CA GLY A 47 -4.19 14.16 -6.97
C GLY A 47 -3.78 12.99 -6.09
N VAL A 48 -4.39 12.87 -4.91
CA VAL A 48 -4.23 11.73 -4.01
C VAL A 48 -5.61 11.22 -3.61
N VAL A 49 -5.86 9.93 -3.78
CA VAL A 49 -7.13 9.28 -3.42
C VAL A 49 -6.87 8.28 -2.32
N PHE A 50 -7.60 8.41 -1.21
CA PHE A 50 -7.62 7.44 -0.12
C PHE A 50 -8.87 6.59 -0.27
N VAL A 51 -8.68 5.27 -0.38
CA VAL A 51 -9.76 4.29 -0.52
C VAL A 51 -9.78 3.43 0.73
N ASP A 52 -10.96 3.21 1.29
CA ASP A 52 -11.19 2.34 2.44
C ASP A 52 -12.37 1.39 2.18
N LEU A 53 -12.31 0.20 2.77
CA LEU A 53 -13.34 -0.83 2.61
C LEU A 53 -14.09 -1.01 3.95
N ALA A 54 -15.37 -0.64 3.97
CA ALA A 54 -16.20 -0.81 5.15
C ALA A 54 -16.35 -2.30 5.52
N LYS A 55 -16.05 -2.64 6.78
CA LYS A 55 -16.12 -4.02 7.29
C LYS A 55 -15.37 -5.03 6.40
N ALA A 56 -14.14 -4.69 6.02
CA ALA A 56 -13.33 -5.46 5.06
C ALA A 56 -13.17 -6.96 5.39
N PHE A 57 -13.26 -7.35 6.66
CA PHE A 57 -13.19 -8.76 7.08
C PHE A 57 -14.57 -9.44 7.16
N ASP A 58 -15.64 -8.70 7.42
CA ASP A 58 -16.99 -9.26 7.56
C ASP A 58 -17.71 -9.40 6.21
N THR A 59 -17.20 -8.72 5.17
CA THR A 59 -17.84 -8.62 3.85
C THR A 59 -17.20 -9.52 2.79
N VAL A 60 -16.35 -10.45 3.19
CA VAL A 60 -15.73 -11.42 2.28
C VAL A 60 -16.75 -12.51 1.91
N SER A 61 -17.00 -12.71 0.61
CA SER A 61 -17.89 -13.77 0.07
C SER A 61 -17.11 -14.97 -0.44
#